data_AF-A0A1Q7I158-F1
#
_entry.id   AF-A0A1Q7I158-F1
#
_cell.length_a   1.000
_cell.length_b   1.000
_cell.length_c   1.000
_cell.angle_alpha   90.00
_cell.angle_beta   90.00
_cell.angle_gamma   90.00
#
_symmetry.space_group_name_H-M   'P 1'
#
loop_
_entity.id
_entity.type
_entity.pdbx_description
1 polymer ?
#
loop_
_entity_poly.entity_id
_entity_poly.type
_entity_poly.pdbx_seq_one_letter_code
_entity_poly.pdbx_strand_id
1 'polypeptide(L)' 'MIAAIPRADASDLFTAEEKGAIALAIELTKTAKLSLATFERAAAHFNERQLVELVVNVGVANLNNRLSESFWTEHE' A
#
# COMPACT_ATOMS: atom_id res chain seq x y z
N MET A 1 12.06 -10.90 -4.63
CA MET A 1 11.19 -10.14 -3.72
C MET A 1 10.26 -9.20 -4.48
N ILE A 2 10.75 -8.18 -5.20
CA ILE A 2 9.92 -7.16 -5.88
C ILE A 2 8.83 -7.76 -6.79
N ALA A 3 9.18 -8.72 -7.65
CA ALA A 3 8.22 -9.37 -8.55
C ALA A 3 7.10 -10.15 -7.82
N ALA A 4 7.24 -10.41 -6.50
CA ALA A 4 6.25 -11.11 -5.70
C ALA A 4 5.24 -10.17 -5.02
N ILE A 5 5.43 -8.83 -5.05
CA ILE A 5 4.54 -7.85 -4.40
C ILE A 5 3.06 -8.03 -4.78
N PRO A 6 2.67 -8.26 -6.06
CA PRO A 6 1.26 -8.47 -6.42
C PRO A 6 0.62 -9.70 -5.78
N ARG A 7 1.43 -10.63 -5.26
CA ARG A 7 1.00 -11.87 -4.59
C ARG A 7 1.63 -11.99 -3.20
N ALA A 8 1.89 -10.85 -2.54
CA ALA A 8 2.62 -10.81 -1.28
C ALA A 8 1.99 -11.72 -0.21
N ASP A 9 0.66 -11.77 -0.13
CA ASP A 9 -0.06 -12.61 0.83
C ASP A 9 0.32 -14.10 0.74
N ALA A 10 0.46 -14.62 -0.48
CA ALA A 10 0.80 -16.01 -0.74
C ALA A 10 2.32 -16.28 -0.78
N SER A 11 3.14 -15.25 -0.60
CA SER A 11 4.60 -15.35 -0.70
C SER A 11 5.25 -15.47 0.67
N ASP A 12 6.20 -16.38 0.81
CA ASP A 12 7.02 -16.54 2.04
C ASP A 12 8.15 -15.51 2.14
N LEU A 13 8.32 -14.68 1.10
CA LEU A 13 9.34 -13.63 1.06
C LEU A 13 8.98 -12.38 1.89
N PHE A 14 7.78 -12.32 2.46
CA PHE A 14 7.29 -11.18 3.22
C PHE A 14 6.87 -11.61 4.61
N THR A 15 7.23 -10.80 5.59
CA THR A 15 6.78 -10.92 6.98
C THR A 15 5.28 -10.58 7.10
N ALA A 16 4.66 -10.91 8.24
CA ALA A 16 3.28 -10.56 8.50
C ALA A 16 3.03 -9.03 8.47
N GLU A 17 3.99 -8.27 9.02
CA GLU A 17 4.02 -6.80 9.00
C GLU A 17 4.01 -6.27 7.56
N GLU A 18 4.95 -6.73 6.72
CA GLU A 18 5.04 -6.31 5.32
C GLU A 18 3.79 -6.69 4.53
N LYS A 19 3.23 -7.88 4.75
CA LYS A 19 1.97 -8.28 4.11
C LYS A 19 0.81 -7.38 4.53
N GLY A 20 0.75 -6.98 5.81
CA GLY A 20 -0.24 -6.02 6.30
C GLY A 20 -0.12 -4.65 5.60
N ALA A 21 1.09 -4.11 5.50
CA ALA A 21 1.35 -2.85 4.80
C ALA A 21 1.01 -2.93 3.30
N ILE A 22 1.42 -4.00 2.63
CA ILE A 22 1.14 -4.21 1.19
C ILE A 22 -0.36 -4.35 0.93
N ALA A 23 -1.08 -5.12 1.76
CA ALA A 23 -2.52 -5.29 1.61
C ALA A 23 -3.27 -3.96 1.76
N LEU A 24 -2.91 -3.16 2.77
CA LEU A 24 -3.46 -1.82 2.98
C LEU A 24 -3.20 -0.90 1.78
N ALA A 25 -1.96 -0.87 1.29
CA ALA A 25 -1.60 -0.04 0.14
C ALA A 25 -2.38 -0.44 -1.12
N ILE A 26 -2.46 -1.74 -1.41
CA ILE A 26 -3.20 -2.27 -2.57
C ILE A 26 -4.68 -1.90 -2.50
N GLU A 27 -5.33 -2.05 -1.34
CA GLU A 27 -6.76 -1.75 -1.21
C GLU A 27 -7.07 -0.26 -1.35
N LEU A 28 -6.27 0.60 -0.71
CA LEU A 28 -6.39 2.06 -0.82
C LEU A 28 -6.15 2.54 -2.25
N THR A 29 -5.17 1.99 -2.96
CA THR A 29 -4.93 2.32 -4.38
C THR A 29 -6.07 1.89 -5.29
N LYS A 30 -6.66 0.71 -5.06
CA LYS A 30 -7.73 0.18 -5.92
C LYS A 30 -9.10 0.83 -5.68
N THR A 31 -9.42 1.15 -4.43
CA THR A 31 -10.80 1.49 -4.06
C THR A 31 -10.96 2.85 -3.41
N ALA A 32 -9.85 3.52 -3.07
CA ALA A 32 -9.82 4.73 -2.25
C ALA A 32 -10.53 4.60 -0.88
N LYS A 33 -10.86 3.37 -0.48
CA LYS A 33 -11.46 3.01 0.81
C LYS A 33 -10.62 1.90 1.41
N LEU A 34 -10.66 1.78 2.73
CA LEU A 34 -9.96 0.73 3.45
C LEU A 34 -10.98 -0.01 4.31
N SER A 35 -11.09 -1.32 4.13
CA SER A 35 -11.91 -2.16 4.98
C SER A 35 -11.34 -2.22 6.41
N LEU A 36 -12.22 -2.42 7.38
CA LEU A 36 -11.82 -2.58 8.78
C LEU A 36 -10.85 -3.75 8.97
N ALA A 37 -11.10 -4.87 8.28
CA ALA A 37 -10.25 -6.06 8.37
C ALA A 37 -8.81 -5.79 7.91
N THR A 38 -8.63 -5.07 6.79
CA THR A 38 -7.29 -4.72 6.31
C THR A 38 -6.62 -3.67 7.22
N PHE A 39 -7.39 -2.71 7.74
CA PHE A 39 -6.88 -1.75 8.71
C PHE A 39 -6.38 -2.45 9.98
N GLU A 40 -7.20 -3.31 10.59
CA GLU A 40 -6.85 -4.06 11.81
C GLU A 40 -5.63 -4.96 11.58
N ARG A 41 -5.52 -5.57 10.40
CA ARG A 41 -4.37 -6.38 10.01
C ARG A 41 -3.07 -5.57 10.00
N ALA A 42 -3.08 -4.35 9.47
CA ALA A 42 -1.93 -3.45 9.54
C ALA A 42 -1.70 -2.96 10.99
N ALA A 43 -2.76 -2.58 11.69
CA ALA A 43 -2.70 -2.05 13.06
C ALA A 43 -2.17 -3.07 14.08
N ALA A 44 -2.21 -4.37 13.78
CA ALA A 44 -1.57 -5.40 14.58
C ALA A 44 -0.03 -5.28 14.62
N HIS A 45 0.57 -4.55 13.68
CA HIS A 45 2.03 -4.43 13.52
C HIS A 45 2.55 -2.99 13.62
N PHE A 46 1.69 -2.00 13.39
CA PHE A 46 2.07 -0.58 13.35
C PHE A 46 1.37 0.22 14.46
N ASN A 47 2.11 1.14 15.08
CA ASN A 47 1.50 2.12 15.95
C ASN A 47 0.72 3.19 15.15
N GLU A 48 -0.08 4.00 15.84
CA GLU A 48 -0.94 5.02 15.22
C GLU A 48 -0.17 5.97 14.30
N ARG A 49 0.99 6.45 14.73
CA ARG A 49 1.84 7.32 13.92
C ARG A 49 2.28 6.62 12.63
N GLN A 50 2.76 5.39 12.73
CA GLN A 50 3.19 4.61 11.57
C GLN A 50 2.03 4.33 10.61
N LEU A 51 0.82 4.08 11.12
CA LEU A 51 -0.38 3.91 10.30
C LEU A 51 -0.73 5.19 9.54
N VAL A 52 -0.66 6.35 10.19
CA VAL A 52 -0.87 7.65 9.53
C VAL A 52 0.18 7.87 8.44
N GLU A 53 1.46 7.66 8.75
CA GLU A 53 2.56 7.78 7.78
C GLU A 53 2.35 6.84 6.58
N LEU A 54 1.93 5.60 6.82
CA LEU A 54 1.63 4.63 5.77
C LEU A 54 0.48 5.08 4.86
N VAL A 55 -0.65 5.53 5.43
CA VAL A 55 -1.80 6.02 4.67
C VAL A 55 -1.43 7.26 3.85
N VAL A 56 -0.67 8.20 4.43
CA VAL A 56 -0.21 9.41 3.74
C VAL A 56 0.70 9.04 2.57
N ASN A 57 1.65 8.12 2.76
CA ASN A 57 2.55 7.67 1.69
C ASN A 57 1.79 7.05 0.52
N VAL A 58 0.78 6.22 0.80
CA VAL A 58 -0.09 5.65 -0.23
C VAL A 58 -0.87 6.76 -0.96
N GLY A 59 -1.37 7.75 -0.22
CA GLY A 59 -2.07 8.91 -0.78
C GLY A 59 -1.19 9.73 -1.73
N VAL A 60 0.05 10.03 -1.33
CA VAL A 60 1.02 10.74 -2.15
C VAL A 60 1.38 9.94 -3.41
N ALA A 61 1.59 8.63 -3.28
CA ALA A 61 1.86 7.77 -4.44
C ALA A 61 0.69 7.77 -5.43
N ASN A 62 -0.55 7.67 -4.93
CA ASN A 62 -1.75 7.71 -5.77
C ASN A 62 -1.93 9.08 -6.46
N LEU A 63 -1.60 10.18 -5.78
CA LEU A 63 -1.61 11.52 -6.39
C LEU A 63 -0.56 11.63 -7.49
N ASN A 64 0.68 11.22 -7.22
CA ASN A 64 1.77 11.23 -8.19
C ASN A 64 1.42 10.42 -9.44
N ASN A 65 0.88 9.21 -9.28
CA ASN A 65 0.45 8.37 -10.39
C ASN A 65 -0.55 9.10 -11.31
N ARG A 66 -1.55 9.78 -10.72
CA ARG A 66 -2.58 10.52 -11.47
C ARG A 66 -2.00 11.73 -12.19
N LEU A 67 -1.06 12.44 -11.57
CA LEU A 67 -0.39 13.57 -12.21
C LEU A 67 0.48 13.09 -13.37
N SER A 68 1.32 12.08 -13.16
CA SER A 68 2.18 11.52 -14.21
C SER A 68 1.37 11.01 -15.40
N GLU A 69 0.26 10.30 -15.14
CA GLU A 69 -0.66 9.85 -16.18
C GLU A 69 -1.31 11.03 -16.93
N SER A 70 -1.74 12.07 -16.21
CA SER A 70 -2.38 13.25 -16.81
C SER A 70 -1.43 14.08 -17.69
N PHE A 71 -0.13 14.06 -17.38
CA PHE A 71 0.88 14.82 -18.11
C PHE A 71 1.71 13.96 -19.08
N TRP A 72 1.32 12.70 -19.35
CA TRP A 72 2.06 11.74 -20.18
C TRP A 72 3.56 11.74 -19.90
N THR A 73 3.92 11.78 -18.61
CA THR A 73 5.34 11.74 -18.26
C THR A 73 5.88 10.38 -18.68
N GLU A 74 6.70 10.35 -19.73
CA GLU A 74 7.37 9.14 -20.17
C GLU A 74 8.28 8.63 -19.05
N HIS A 75 8.29 7.32 -18.84
CA HIS A 75 9.27 6.69 -17.96
C HIS A 75 10.63 6.76 -18.66
N GLU A 76 11.60 7.44 -18.02
CA GLU A 76 13.01 7.46 -18.44
C GLU A 76 13.66 6.07 -18.29
#